data_AF-A0A933AHH9-F1
#
_entry.id   AF-A0A933AHH9-F1
#
_cell.length_a   1.000
_cell.length_b   1.000
_cell.length_c   1.000
_cell.angle_alpha   90.00
_cell.angle_beta   90.00
_cell.angle_gamma   90.00
#
_symmetry.space_group_name_H-M   'P 1'
#
loop_
_entity.id
_entity.type
_entity.pdbx_description
1 polymer ?
#
loop_
_entity_poly.entity_id
_entity_poly.type
_entity_poly.pdbx_seq_one_letter_code
_entity_poly.pdbx_strand_id
1 'polypeptide(L)'
;MADAVLLILFAAVPAIVLHEIAHGWAAYKLGDPTAKNMGRLTLNPIKHIDVLGSLIVPGALFLAHYVHLTHSLVLFGWAKP
;
A
#
# COMPACT_ATOMS: atom_id res chain seq x y z
N MET A 1 21.44 7.36 -5.18
CA MET A 1 20.30 7.36 -4.23
C MET A 1 18.95 7.50 -4.93
N ALA A 2 18.75 8.49 -5.80
CA ALA A 2 17.47 8.68 -6.52
C ALA A 2 17.12 7.52 -7.47
N ASP A 3 18.15 6.93 -8.10
CA ASP A 3 18.11 5.73 -8.92
C ASP A 3 17.55 4.50 -8.16
N ALA A 4 18.06 4.24 -6.95
CA ALA A 4 17.58 3.13 -6.13
C ALA A 4 16.11 3.33 -5.71
N VAL A 5 15.73 4.54 -5.32
CA VAL A 5 14.34 4.86 -4.96
C VAL A 5 13.40 4.65 -6.15
N LEU A 6 13.79 5.11 -7.34
CA LEU A 6 13.00 4.91 -8.55
C LEU A 6 12.81 3.44 -8.89
N LEU A 7 13.88 2.63 -8.79
CA LEU A 7 13.81 1.19 -9.01
C LEU A 7 12.89 0.49 -8.00
N ILE A 8 12.97 0.86 -6.73
CA ILE A 8 12.09 0.32 -5.68
C ILE A 8 10.64 0.67 -5.97
N LEU A 9 10.32 1.93 -6.29
CA LEU A 9 8.94 2.33 -6.59
C LEU A 9 8.42 1.63 -7.85
N PHE A 10 9.24 1.50 -8.88
CA PHE A 10 8.89 0.81 -10.12
C PHE A 10 8.58 -0.68 -9.88
N ALA A 11 9.27 -1.34 -8.94
CA ALA A 11 9.00 -2.73 -8.60
C ALA A 11 7.84 -2.88 -7.58
N ALA A 12 7.83 -2.06 -6.53
CA ALA A 12 6.92 -2.22 -5.38
C ALA A 12 5.48 -1.83 -5.72
N VAL A 13 5.25 -0.75 -6.46
CA VAL A 13 3.89 -0.29 -6.81
C VAL A 13 3.11 -1.35 -7.58
N PRO A 14 3.59 -1.91 -8.71
CA PRO A 14 2.87 -2.97 -9.39
C PRO A 14 2.77 -4.25 -8.56
N ALA A 15 3.81 -4.59 -7.77
CA ALA A 15 3.75 -5.77 -6.91
C ALA A 15 2.63 -5.69 -5.87
N ILE A 16 2.49 -4.54 -5.20
CA ILE A 16 1.42 -4.30 -4.21
C ILE A 16 0.05 -4.30 -4.91
N VAL A 17 -0.09 -3.58 -6.04
CA VAL A 17 -1.37 -3.55 -6.78
C VAL A 17 -1.80 -4.96 -7.19
N LEU A 18 -0.90 -5.76 -7.74
CA LEU A 18 -1.21 -7.15 -8.12
C LEU A 18 -1.53 -8.03 -6.92
N HIS A 19 -0.86 -7.83 -5.78
CA HIS A 19 -1.14 -8.52 -4.52
C HIS A 19 -2.56 -8.22 -4.03
N GLU A 20 -2.95 -6.94 -3.98
CA GLU A 20 -4.28 -6.52 -3.54
C GLU A 20 -5.38 -7.00 -4.50
N ILE A 21 -5.16 -6.92 -5.81
CA ILE A 21 -6.08 -7.48 -6.81
C ILE A 21 -6.21 -8.99 -6.63
N ALA A 22 -5.15 -9.72 -6.31
CA ALA A 22 -5.20 -11.16 -6.10
C ALA A 22 -6.09 -11.51 -4.89
N HIS A 23 -5.97 -10.78 -3.79
CA HIS A 23 -6.87 -10.92 -2.63
C HIS A 23 -8.32 -10.64 -3.02
N GLY A 24 -8.58 -9.49 -3.64
CA GLY A 24 -9.92 -9.12 -4.06
C GLY A 24 -10.53 -10.10 -5.07
N TRP A 25 -9.72 -10.63 -5.98
CA TRP A 25 -10.17 -11.60 -6.97
C TRP A 25 -10.49 -12.96 -6.34
N ALA A 26 -9.64 -13.43 -5.43
CA ALA A 26 -9.90 -14.66 -4.67
C ALA A 26 -11.18 -14.53 -3.83
N ALA A 27 -11.33 -13.42 -3.10
CA ALA A 27 -12.53 -13.10 -2.33
C ALA A 27 -13.79 -13.08 -3.21
N TYR A 28 -13.71 -12.44 -4.39
CA TYR A 28 -14.82 -12.41 -5.33
C TYR A 28 -15.20 -13.80 -5.85
N LYS A 29 -14.22 -14.67 -6.13
CA LYS A 29 -14.45 -16.06 -6.54
C LYS A 29 -15.07 -16.91 -5.42
N LEU A 30 -14.77 -16.58 -4.17
CA LEU A 30 -15.36 -17.23 -2.99
C LEU A 30 -16.68 -16.58 -2.53
N GLY A 31 -17.18 -15.58 -3.25
CA GLY A 31 -18.51 -15.01 -3.06
C GLY A 31 -18.56 -13.68 -2.30
N ASP A 32 -17.43 -13.06 -1.94
CA ASP A 32 -17.40 -11.70 -1.38
C ASP A 32 -17.22 -10.65 -2.51
N PRO A 33 -18.28 -9.89 -2.86
CA PRO A 33 -18.22 -8.91 -3.93
C PRO A 33 -17.65 -7.55 -3.50
N THR A 34 -17.19 -7.38 -2.26
CA THR A 34 -16.81 -6.09 -1.67
C THR A 34 -15.78 -5.33 -2.52
N ALA A 35 -14.61 -5.92 -2.79
CA ALA A 35 -13.56 -5.31 -3.60
C ALA A 35 -14.03 -4.96 -5.03
N LYS A 36 -14.85 -5.83 -5.64
CA LYS A 36 -15.45 -5.60 -6.96
C LYS A 36 -16.41 -4.41 -6.94
N ASN A 37 -17.33 -4.36 -5.98
CA ASN A 37 -18.35 -3.32 -5.86
C ASN A 37 -17.73 -1.95 -5.56
N MET A 38 -16.62 -1.92 -4.82
CA MET A 38 -15.84 -0.70 -4.57
C MET A 38 -14.93 -0.30 -5.75
N GLY A 39 -14.92 -1.07 -6.84
CA GLY A 39 -14.11 -0.81 -8.02
C GLY A 39 -12.60 -0.96 -7.80
N ARG A 40 -12.19 -1.86 -6.90
CA ARG A 40 -10.79 -2.11 -6.53
C ARG A 40 -10.14 -3.28 -7.29
N LEU A 41 -10.91 -4.03 -8.08
CA LEU A 41 -10.34 -4.98 -9.06
C LEU A 41 -9.82 -4.23 -10.30
N THR A 42 -8.78 -3.41 -10.13
CA THR A 42 -8.26 -2.51 -11.15
C THR A 42 -6.76 -2.28 -10.99
N LEU A 43 -6.03 -2.13 -12.10
CA LEU A 43 -4.60 -1.80 -12.07
C LEU A 43 -4.31 -0.34 -11.68
N ASN A 44 -5.34 0.46 -11.39
CA ASN A 44 -5.16 1.84 -10.95
C ASN A 44 -4.64 1.88 -9.49
N PRO A 45 -3.36 2.23 -9.26
CA PRO A 45 -2.76 2.20 -7.93
C PRO A 45 -3.46 3.12 -6.93
N ILE A 46 -4.10 4.20 -7.41
CA ILE A 46 -4.81 5.17 -6.56
C ILE A 46 -5.97 4.50 -5.83
N LYS A 47 -6.61 3.49 -6.42
CA LYS A 47 -7.76 2.79 -5.83
C LYS A 47 -7.40 1.89 -4.66
N HIS A 48 -6.11 1.56 -4.50
CA HIS A 48 -5.58 0.73 -3.43
C HIS A 48 -5.00 1.54 -2.26
N ILE A 49 -4.93 2.87 -2.38
CA ILE A 49 -4.40 3.73 -1.31
C ILE A 49 -5.37 3.72 -0.12
N ASP A 50 -4.84 3.41 1.06
CA ASP A 50 -5.47 3.67 2.34
C ASP A 50 -4.91 4.96 2.94
N VAL A 51 -5.76 5.94 3.24
CA VAL A 51 -5.28 7.22 3.82
C VAL A 51 -4.61 7.00 5.18
N LEU A 52 -5.13 6.08 6.01
CA LEU A 52 -4.54 5.75 7.28
C LEU A 52 -3.29 4.88 7.08
N GLY A 53 -3.45 3.75 6.41
CA GLY A 53 -2.42 2.72 6.28
C GLY A 53 -1.28 3.08 5.34
N SER A 54 -1.55 3.77 4.24
CA SER A 54 -0.56 4.08 3.21
C SER A 54 0.07 5.46 3.37
N LEU A 55 -0.57 6.41 4.08
CA LEU A 55 -0.07 7.78 4.23
C LEU A 55 0.18 8.16 5.69
N ILE A 56 -0.86 8.11 6.54
CA ILE A 56 -0.77 8.65 7.90
C ILE A 56 0.18 7.82 8.77
N VAL A 57 0.06 6.49 8.76
CA VAL A 57 0.92 5.63 9.60
C VAL A 57 2.40 5.73 9.18
N PRO A 58 2.77 5.53 7.90
CA PRO A 58 4.16 5.73 7.48
C PRO A 58 4.68 7.15 7.76
N GLY A 59 3.85 8.17 7.51
CA GLY A 59 4.22 9.57 7.75
C GLY A 59 4.43 9.90 9.23
N ALA A 60 3.58 9.38 10.12
CA ALA A 60 3.72 9.53 11.56
C ALA A 60 4.96 8.80 12.09
N LEU A 61 5.26 7.60 11.58
CA LEU A 61 6.48 6.86 11.94
C LEU A 61 7.74 7.58 11.46
N PHE A 62 7.70 8.12 10.23
CA PHE A 62 8.78 8.95 9.72
C PHE A 62 8.97 10.20 10.58
N LEU A 63 7.89 10.89 10.95
CA LEU A 63 7.93 12.07 11.81
C LEU A 63 8.48 11.72 13.20
N ALA A 64 8.01 10.63 13.81
CA ALA A 64 8.49 10.15 15.11
C ALA A 64 10.00 9.87 15.08
N HIS A 65 10.51 9.29 14.00
CA HIS A 65 11.94 9.12 13.80
C HIS A 65 12.66 10.47 13.61
N TYR A 66 12.12 11.36 12.77
CA TYR A 66 12.67 12.69 12.51
C TYR A 66 12.80 13.54 13.78
N VAL A 67 11.82 13.46 14.69
CA VAL A 67 11.85 14.13 16.00
C VAL A 67 12.57 13.31 17.09
N HIS A 68 13.30 12.26 16.71
CA HIS A 68 14.15 11.44 17.58
C HIS A 68 13.40 10.71 18.71
N LEU A 69 12.09 10.45 18.54
CA LEU A 69 11.33 9.57 19.43
C LEU A 69 11.70 8.09 19.22
N THR A 70 12.24 7.74 18.05
CA THR A 70 12.78 6.41 17.74
C THR A 70 14.20 6.49 17.20
N HIS A 71 15.06 5.57 17.65
CA HIS A 71 16.47 5.52 17.24
C HIS A 71 16.69 4.97 15.83
N SER A 72 15.73 4.21 15.30
CA SER A 72 15.80 3.63 13.95
C SER A 72 14.54 3.95 13.15
N LEU A 73 14.72 4.11 11.84
CA LEU A 73 13.62 4.29 10.92
C LEU A 73 12.92 2.94 10.70
N VAL A 74 11.71 2.82 11.24
CA VAL A 74 10.79 1.71 10.96
C VAL A 74 9.62 2.29 10.19
N LEU A 75 9.48 1.90 8.92
CA LEU A 75 8.33 2.25 8.11
C LEU A 75 7.42 1.03 7.98
N PHE A 76 6.13 1.23 8.27
CA PHE A 76 5.10 0.23 8.17
C PHE A 76 3.81 0.85 7.66
N GLY A 77 3.00 0.08 6.93
CA GLY A 77 1.74 0.52 6.35
C GLY A 77 1.02 -0.61 5.62
N TRP A 78 -0.18 -0.35 5.14
CA TRP A 78 -1.00 -1.29 4.37
C TRP A 78 -1.80 -0.59 3.27
N ALA A 79 -2.24 -1.37 2.28
CA ALA A 79 -3.09 -0.95 1.18
C ALA A 79 -4.49 -1.57 1.32
N LYS A 80 -5.42 -1.17 0.43
CA LYS A 80 -6.76 -1.75 0.36
C LYS A 80 -6.84 -2.83 -0.73
N PRO A 81 -7.33 -4.04 -0.40
CA PRO A 81 -7.73 -5.04 -1.38
C PRO A 81 -8.99 -4.61 -2.14
#